data_AF-A0A5C7BPX1-F1
#
_entry.id   AF-A0A5C7BPX1-F1
#
_cell.length_a   1.000
_cell.length_b   1.000
_cell.length_c   1.000
_cell.angle_alpha   90.00
_cell.angle_beta   90.00
_cell.angle_gamma   90.00
#
_symmetry.space_group_name_H-M   'P 1'
#
loop_
_entity.id
_entity.type
_entity.pdbx_description
1 polymer ?
#
loop_
_entity_poly.entity_id
_entity_poly.type
_entity_poly.pdbx_seq_one_letter_code
_entity_poly.pdbx_strand_id
1 'polypeptide(L)' 'MCSHSSAVLRPQNNTSGITGVLWNKAEEKWQAYINFEGKQHHLGSFGGIFEAACARKSAELQHDFHFNHGRR' A
#
# COMPACT_ATOMS: atom_id res chain seq x y z
N MET A 1 35.14 -3.65 21.05
CA MET A 1 34.74 -3.68 19.64
C MET A 1 33.57 -4.65 19.49
N CYS A 2 32.34 -4.16 19.40
CA CYS A 2 31.19 -4.96 18.96
C CYS A 2 30.26 -4.04 18.16
N SER A 3 30.49 -3.96 16.86
CA SER A 3 29.58 -3.34 15.90
C SER A 3 28.34 -4.22 15.76
N HIS A 4 27.17 -3.73 16.18
CA HIS A 4 25.89 -4.29 15.76
C HIS A 4 25.13 -3.21 15.00
N SER A 5 25.36 -3.25 13.69
CA SER A 5 24.41 -3.05 12.60
C SER A 5 23.34 -1.96 12.76
N SER A 6 23.64 -0.81 12.18
CA SER A 6 22.69 0.23 11.80
C SER A 6 21.63 -0.26 10.80
N ALA A 7 20.52 0.49 10.73
CA ALA A 7 19.48 0.53 9.68
C ALA A 7 18.35 -0.51 9.83
N VAL A 8 17.09 -0.12 9.98
CA VAL A 8 16.36 0.79 9.07
C VAL A 8 15.31 1.63 9.80
N LEU A 9 15.68 2.81 10.30
CA LEU A 9 14.71 3.88 10.47
C LEU A 9 14.35 4.37 9.07
N ARG A 10 13.32 3.77 8.44
CA ARG A 10 12.78 4.24 7.15
C ARG A 10 12.39 5.71 7.34
N PRO A 11 13.03 6.66 6.63
CA PRO A 11 12.69 8.07 6.77
C PRO A 11 11.24 8.29 6.33
N GLN A 12 10.39 8.75 7.25
CA GLN A 12 9.01 9.18 6.99
C GLN A 12 8.95 10.55 6.28
N ASN A 13 9.93 10.89 5.44
CA ASN A 13 10.07 12.22 4.85
C ASN A 13 9.66 12.31 3.37
N ASN A 14 9.14 11.23 2.77
CA ASN A 14 8.38 11.37 1.55
C ASN A 14 6.94 11.69 1.95
N THR A 15 6.43 12.83 1.50
CA THR A 15 5.07 13.30 1.77
C THR A 15 3.98 12.30 1.36
N SER A 16 4.35 11.25 0.60
CA SER A 16 3.55 10.03 0.43
C SER A 16 4.30 8.72 0.61
N GLY A 17 5.53 8.58 0.10
CA GLY A 17 6.47 7.47 0.40
C GLY A 17 5.98 6.03 0.21
N ILE A 18 4.74 5.85 -0.25
CA ILE A 18 4.01 4.59 -0.29
C ILE A 18 3.75 4.27 -1.76
N THR A 19 4.46 3.26 -2.25
CA THR A 19 4.21 2.67 -3.56
C THR A 19 2.76 2.18 -3.61
N GLY A 20 1.99 2.71 -4.56
CA GLY A 20 0.56 2.39 -4.71
C GLY A 20 -0.39 3.43 -4.12
N VAL A 21 0.07 4.62 -3.71
CA VAL A 21 -0.83 5.71 -3.27
C VAL A 21 -0.53 6.97 -4.04
N LEU A 22 -1.53 7.49 -4.76
CA LEU A 22 -1.45 8.72 -5.55
C LEU A 22 -2.47 9.75 -5.06
N TRP A 23 -2.14 11.05 -5.15
CA TRP A 23 -3.09 12.12 -4.87
C TRP A 23 -3.79 12.54 -6.16
N ASN A 24 -5.11 12.39 -6.20
CA ASN A 24 -5.94 12.88 -7.28
C ASN A 24 -6.35 14.32 -7.00
N LYS A 25 -5.83 15.27 -7.78
CA LYS A 25 -6.15 16.70 -7.67
C LYS A 25 -7.58 17.05 -8.13
N ALA A 26 -8.18 16.23 -9.00
CA ALA A 26 -9.53 16.49 -9.52
C ALA A 26 -10.61 16.15 -8.49
N GLU A 27 -10.38 15.12 -7.67
CA GLU A 27 -11.30 14.71 -6.61
C GLU A 27 -10.84 15.15 -5.22
N GLU A 28 -9.65 15.76 -5.12
CA GLU A 28 -8.98 16.13 -3.87
C GLU A 28 -8.92 14.95 -2.88
N LYS A 29 -8.56 13.77 -3.41
CA LYS A 29 -8.56 12.49 -2.66
C LYS A 29 -7.30 11.67 -2.93
N TRP A 30 -6.90 10.88 -1.94
CA TRP A 30 -5.82 9.90 -2.03
C TRP A 30 -6.33 8.60 -2.63
N GLN A 31 -5.95 8.28 -3.86
CA GLN A 31 -6.26 7.01 -4.50
C GLN A 31 -5.20 5.96 -4.18
N ALA A 32 -5.64 4.81 -3.71
CA ALA A 32 -4.78 3.64 -3.49
C ALA A 32 -4.96 2.62 -4.63
N TYR A 33 -3.85 2.04 -5.06
CA TYR A 33 -3.77 1.00 -6.07
C TYR A 33 -2.69 -0.01 -5.68
N ILE A 34 -2.88 -1.25 -6.10
CA ILE A 34 -1.89 -2.33 -5.95
C ILE A 34 -1.63 -2.95 -7.32
N ASN A 35 -0.38 -3.27 -7.61
CA ASN A 35 -0.08 -4.09 -8.77
C ASN A 35 0.01 -5.55 -8.31
N PHE A 36 -0.92 -6.38 -8.75
CA PHE A 36 -0.97 -7.80 -8.43
C PHE A 36 -1.02 -8.58 -9.74
N GLU A 37 -0.16 -9.59 -9.88
CA GLU A 37 -0.09 -10.43 -11.09
C GLU A 37 0.12 -9.64 -12.40
N GLY A 38 0.85 -8.52 -12.33
CA GLY A 38 1.09 -7.64 -13.48
C GLY A 38 -0.11 -6.78 -13.88
N LYS A 39 -1.20 -6.80 -13.10
CA LYS A 39 -2.39 -5.96 -13.29
C LYS A 39 -2.50 -4.93 -12.17
N GLN A 40 -2.80 -3.70 -12.54
CA GLN A 40 -3.07 -2.63 -11.58
C GLN A 40 -4.52 -2.73 -11.10
N HIS A 41 -4.70 -3.07 -9.83
CA HIS A 41 -6.00 -3.09 -9.16
C HIS A 41 -6.19 -1.78 -8.37
N HIS A 42 -7.30 -1.08 -8.64
CA HIS A 42 -7.69 0.10 -7.89
C HIS A 42 -8.37 -0.34 -6.59
N LEU A 43 -7.84 0.14 -5.46
CA LEU A 43 -8.33 -0.23 -4.11
C LEU A 43 -9.39 0.75 -3.60
N GLY A 44 -9.36 2.00 -4.07
CA GLY A 44 -10.32 3.03 -3.69
C GLY A 44 -9.69 4.40 -3.51
N SER A 45 -10.55 5.39 -3.33
CA SER A 45 -10.22 6.79 -3.06
C SER A 45 -10.52 7.12 -1.59
N PHE A 46 -9.56 7.70 -0.89
CA PHE A 46 -9.62 8.01 0.54
C PHE A 46 -9.37 9.49 0.80
N GLY A 47 -9.86 10.01 1.93
CA GLY A 47 -9.62 11.40 2.34
C GLY A 47 -8.22 11.60 2.92
N GLY A 48 -7.64 10.55 3.50
CA GLY A 48 -6.33 10.57 4.12
C GLY A 48 -5.31 9.62 3.49
N ILE A 49 -4.05 10.03 3.56
CA ILE A 49 -2.93 9.23 3.10
C ILE A 49 -2.74 7.94 3.92
N PHE A 50 -3.07 8.01 5.21
CA PHE A 50 -3.00 6.87 6.13
C PHE A 50 -4.06 5.81 5.79
N GLU A 51 -5.26 6.23 5.43
CA GLU A 51 -6.34 5.34 4.99
C GLU A 51 -5.97 4.63 3.69
N ALA A 52 -5.44 5.37 2.71
CA ALA A 52 -4.94 4.82 1.46
C ALA A 52 -3.80 3.80 1.69
N ALA A 53 -2.88 4.09 2.62
CA ALA A 53 -1.81 3.17 3.01
C ALA A 53 -2.34 1.90 3.67
N CYS A 54 -3.33 2.05 4.55
CA CYS A 54 -3.98 0.94 5.24
C CYS A 54 -4.73 0.05 4.26
N ALA A 55 -5.47 0.64 3.32
CA ALA A 55 -6.15 -0.07 2.24
C ALA A 55 -5.17 -0.88 1.38
N ARG A 56 -4.00 -0.31 1.06
CA ARG A 56 -2.93 -1.01 0.33
C ARG A 56 -2.42 -2.24 1.08
N LYS A 57 -2.12 -2.12 2.38
CA LYS A 57 -1.72 -3.28 3.20
C LYS A 57 -2.83 -4.31 3.36
N SER A 58 -4.06 -3.86 3.57
CA SER A 58 -5.24 -4.74 3.66
C SER A 58 -5.48 -5.48 2.35
N ALA A 59 -5.24 -4.83 1.20
CA ALA A 59 -5.35 -5.48 -0.10
C ALA A 59 -4.24 -6.47 -0.38
N GLU A 60 -2.99 -6.19 0.03
CA GLU A 60 -1.90 -7.17 0.01
C GLU A 60 -2.31 -8.41 0.82
N LEU A 61 -2.82 -8.20 2.04
CA LEU A 61 -3.32 -9.30 2.87
C LEU A 61 -4.50 -10.00 2.20
N GLN A 62 -5.51 -9.30 1.67
CA GLN A 62 -6.68 -9.94 1.05
C GLN A 62 -6.33 -10.70 -0.22
N HIS A 63 -5.41 -10.21 -1.04
CA HIS A 63 -4.93 -10.89 -2.24
C HIS A 63 -4.07 -12.11 -1.89
N ASP A 64 -3.20 -12.00 -0.88
CA ASP A 64 -2.44 -13.15 -0.35
C ASP A 64 -3.38 -14.18 0.33
N PHE A 65 -4.46 -13.68 0.97
CA PHE A 65 -5.56 -14.47 1.51
C PHE A 65 -6.56 -14.97 0.47
N HIS A 66 -6.34 -14.77 -0.83
CA HIS A 66 -6.99 -15.60 -1.84
C HIS A 66 -6.29 -16.97 -1.90
N PHE A 67 -6.27 -17.64 -0.75
CA PHE A 67 -6.17 -19.09 -0.66
C PHE A 67 -7.33 -19.60 -1.52
N ASN A 68 -7.00 -20.08 -2.73
CA ASN A 68 -7.77 -21.02 -3.53
C ASN A 68 -8.92 -21.59 -2.71
N HIS A 69 -10.07 -20.91 -2.72
CA HIS A 69 -11.19 -21.30 -1.88
C HIS A 69 -11.81 -22.47 -2.63
N GLY A 70 -11.23 -23.64 -2.36
CA GLY A 70 -11.66 -24.90 -2.93
C GLY A 70 -13.15 -25.08 -2.67
N ARG A 71 -13.91 -25.08 -3.76
CA ARG A 71 -15.27 -25.61 -3.86
C ARG A 71 -15.59 -25.68 -5.36
N ARG A 72 -15.50 -26.80 -6.07
CA ARG A 72 -15.57 -28.24 -5.78
C ARG A 72 -14.65 -28.99 -6.74
#